data_AF-A0A847ZQ48-F1
#
_entry.id   AF-A0A847ZQ48-F1
#
_cell.length_a   1.000
_cell.length_b   1.000
_cell.length_c   1.000
_cell.angle_alpha   90.00
_cell.angle_beta   90.00
_cell.angle_gamma   90.00
#
_symmetry.space_group_name_H-M   'P 1'
#
loop_
_entity.id
_entity.type
_entity.pdbx_description
1 polymer ?
#
loop_
_entity_poly.entity_id
_entity_poly.type
_entity_poly.pdbx_seq_one_letter_code
_entity_poly.pdbx_strand_id
1 'polypeptide(L)'
;EEDIKKVYDEEAKKVQETERIRARHILVASEKEAASVEAKLAAGEKFEDLAKQYSLDGSKDYGGDLGYFTAPEMVPEFSKAAFALEAGKISKPVKTEFGWHIIKLEDRKKGAAQPYDQVKAAIRNALVRQKVQETLASLRDVAKVEIIDEDLKKVAAEAEKQRRALQEKMKKANVGTPGEGTPADAAGGDGSGKGDLLIPEDGSSN
;
A
#
# COMPACT_ATOMS: atom_id res chain seq x y z
N GLU A 1 13.22 13.65 25.66
CA GLU A 1 12.77 14.47 24.50
C GLU A 1 13.79 14.51 23.37
N GLU A 2 15.09 14.36 23.66
CA GLU A 2 16.14 14.26 22.63
C GLU A 2 15.91 13.15 21.60
N ASP A 3 15.47 11.96 22.00
CA ASP A 3 15.17 10.86 21.07
C ASP A 3 14.11 11.24 20.03
N ILE A 4 13.09 12.02 20.44
CA ILE A 4 12.00 12.46 19.57
C ILE A 4 12.53 13.46 18.54
N LYS A 5 13.40 14.39 18.97
CA LYS A 5 14.01 15.37 18.07
C LYS A 5 14.95 14.69 17.08
N LYS A 6 15.76 13.73 17.53
CA LYS A 6 16.66 12.96 16.64
C LYS A 6 15.89 12.15 15.59
N VAL A 7 14.83 11.45 15.97
CA VAL A 7 13.97 10.73 15.01
C VAL A 7 13.32 11.71 14.05
N TYR A 8 12.84 12.85 14.54
CA TYR A 8 12.29 13.89 13.67
C TYR A 8 13.31 14.42 12.67
N ASP A 9 14.52 14.80 13.10
CA ASP A 9 15.56 15.32 12.21
C ASP A 9 15.95 14.29 11.14
N GLU A 10 16.06 13.01 11.51
CA GLU A 10 16.35 11.92 10.58
C GLU A 10 15.20 11.65 9.60
N GLU A 11 13.95 11.62 10.07
CA GLU A 11 12.79 11.46 9.20
C GLU A 11 12.56 12.69 8.33
N ALA A 12 12.74 13.89 8.86
CA ALA A 12 12.62 15.15 8.12
C ALA A 12 13.66 15.23 7.01
N LYS A 13 14.91 14.84 7.27
CA LYS A 13 15.95 14.72 6.23
C LYS A 13 15.55 13.72 5.16
N LYS A 14 15.15 12.51 5.54
CA LYS A 14 14.70 11.49 4.58
C LYS A 14 13.53 11.98 3.73
N VAL A 15 12.53 12.62 4.34
CA VAL A 15 11.37 13.16 3.63
C VAL A 15 11.78 14.31 2.70
N GLN A 16 12.68 15.20 3.14
CA GLN A 16 13.19 16.30 2.30
C GLN A 16 14.05 15.81 1.13
N GLU A 17 14.80 14.73 1.33
CA GLU A 17 15.59 14.08 0.27
C GLU A 17 14.73 13.22 -0.66
N THR A 18 13.60 12.71 -0.16
CA THR A 18 12.67 11.92 -0.97
C THR A 18 11.94 12.84 -1.95
N GLU A 19 12.21 12.63 -3.23
CA GLU A 19 11.52 13.34 -4.30
C GLU A 19 10.10 12.80 -4.49
N ARG A 20 9.14 13.71 -4.64
CA ARG A 20 7.74 13.41 -4.96
C ARG A 20 7.41 14.00 -6.32
N ILE A 21 6.90 13.15 -7.21
CA ILE A 21 6.47 13.57 -8.54
C ILE A 21 4.96 13.46 -8.66
N ARG A 22 4.36 14.39 -9.40
CA ARG A 22 2.98 14.30 -9.86
C ARG A 22 2.98 13.90 -11.31
N ALA A 23 2.35 12.77 -11.62
CA ALA A 23 2.23 12.29 -12.98
C ALA A 23 0.79 11.86 -13.28
N ARG A 24 0.46 11.93 -14.57
CA ARG A 24 -0.75 11.33 -15.12
C ARG A 24 -0.36 10.08 -15.90
N HIS A 25 -1.23 9.08 -15.93
CA HIS A 25 -1.01 7.90 -16.74
C HIS A 25 -2.25 7.46 -17.51
N ILE A 26 -2.00 6.75 -18.61
CA ILE A 26 -3.01 6.07 -19.41
C ILE A 26 -2.60 4.61 -19.44
N LEU A 27 -3.41 3.74 -18.84
CA LEU A 27 -3.21 2.29 -18.87
C LEU A 27 -4.03 1.69 -20.01
N VAL A 28 -3.40 0.96 -20.91
CA VAL A 28 -4.07 0.23 -22.00
C VAL A 28 -3.65 -1.24 -22.01
N ALA A 29 -4.50 -2.11 -22.54
CA ALA A 29 -4.25 -3.55 -22.53
C ALA A 29 -3.15 -3.95 -23.53
N SER A 30 -3.04 -3.24 -24.66
CA SER A 30 -2.16 -3.63 -25.76
C SER A 30 -1.17 -2.53 -26.19
N GLU A 31 -0.02 -2.95 -26.71
CA GLU A 31 0.99 -2.05 -27.26
C GLU A 31 0.44 -1.24 -28.44
N LYS A 32 -0.46 -1.86 -29.22
CA LYS A 32 -1.11 -1.22 -30.37
C LYS A 32 -2.00 -0.05 -29.93
N GLU A 33 -2.74 -0.21 -28.83
CA GLU A 33 -3.51 0.89 -28.24
C GLU A 33 -2.58 1.97 -27.69
N ALA A 34 -1.47 1.59 -27.06
CA ALA A 34 -0.51 2.56 -26.55
C ALA A 34 0.10 3.40 -27.69
N ALA A 35 0.47 2.75 -28.80
CA ALA A 35 0.96 3.43 -29.99
C ALA A 35 -0.10 4.34 -30.63
N SER A 36 -1.37 3.92 -30.61
CA SER A 36 -2.49 4.76 -31.08
C SER A 36 -2.65 6.02 -30.22
N VAL A 37 -2.61 5.87 -28.90
CA VAL A 37 -2.70 7.00 -27.95
C VAL A 37 -1.48 7.91 -28.09
N GLU A 38 -0.27 7.38 -28.28
CA GLU A 38 0.95 8.15 -28.53
C GLU A 38 0.83 8.99 -29.82
N ALA A 39 0.30 8.41 -30.91
CA ALA A 39 0.07 9.13 -32.16
C ALA A 39 -0.95 10.28 -31.99
N LYS A 40 -2.00 10.06 -31.19
CA LYS A 40 -3.02 11.08 -30.86
C LYS A 40 -2.46 12.20 -30.01
N LEU A 41 -1.61 11.87 -29.03
CA LEU A 41 -0.87 12.85 -28.23
C LEU A 41 0.07 13.70 -29.11
N ALA A 42 0.76 13.07 -30.06
CA ALA A 42 1.61 13.77 -31.03
C ALA A 42 0.81 14.70 -31.97
N ALA A 43 -0.46 14.36 -32.26
CA ALA A 43 -1.38 15.20 -33.02
C ALA A 43 -1.94 16.39 -32.21
N GLY A 44 -1.64 16.48 -30.91
CA GLY A 44 -2.07 17.57 -30.04
C GLY A 44 -3.38 17.31 -29.28
N GLU A 45 -3.88 16.08 -29.27
CA GLU A 45 -5.00 15.72 -28.40
C GLU A 45 -4.61 15.84 -26.91
N LYS A 46 -5.55 16.24 -26.06
CA LYS A 46 -5.28 16.40 -24.63
C LYS A 46 -5.12 15.05 -23.96
N PHE A 47 -4.10 14.94 -23.12
CA PHE A 47 -3.83 13.74 -22.33
C PHE A 47 -5.03 13.32 -21.46
N GLU A 48 -5.73 14.30 -20.89
CA GLU A 48 -6.91 14.06 -20.04
C GLU A 48 -8.06 13.38 -20.77
N ASP A 49 -8.30 13.80 -22.01
CA ASP A 49 -9.39 13.29 -22.83
C ASP A 49 -9.08 11.86 -23.28
N LEU A 50 -7.82 11.61 -23.67
CA LEU A 50 -7.33 10.28 -24.00
C LEU A 50 -7.33 9.35 -22.79
N ALA A 51 -6.97 9.85 -21.61
CA ALA A 51 -7.04 9.07 -20.37
C ALA A 51 -8.49 8.66 -20.05
N LYS A 52 -9.45 9.57 -20.16
CA LYS A 52 -10.87 9.26 -19.96
C LYS A 52 -11.41 8.23 -20.96
N GLN A 53 -10.91 8.28 -22.19
CA GLN A 53 -11.41 7.44 -23.29
C GLN A 53 -10.75 6.06 -23.33
N TYR A 54 -9.44 5.97 -23.10
CA TYR A 54 -8.65 4.75 -23.33
C TYR A 54 -8.11 4.12 -22.05
N SER A 55 -7.99 4.86 -20.94
CA SER A 55 -7.40 4.31 -19.72
C SER A 55 -8.32 3.27 -19.09
N LEU A 56 -7.75 2.11 -18.80
CA LEU A 56 -8.39 1.01 -18.05
C LEU A 56 -8.26 1.20 -16.54
N ASP A 57 -7.46 2.17 -16.10
CA ASP A 57 -7.24 2.45 -14.68
C ASP A 57 -8.33 3.35 -14.08
N GLY A 58 -8.55 3.24 -12.76
CA GLY A 58 -9.54 4.05 -12.03
C GLY A 58 -9.26 5.56 -12.07
N SER A 59 -8.00 5.97 -12.32
CA SER A 59 -7.66 7.38 -12.51
C SER A 59 -8.24 8.02 -13.77
N LYS A 60 -8.84 7.23 -14.69
CA LYS A 60 -9.46 7.74 -15.93
C LYS A 60 -10.45 8.88 -15.69
N ASP A 61 -11.24 8.82 -14.63
CA ASP A 61 -12.26 9.82 -14.31
C ASP A 61 -11.63 11.18 -13.98
N TYR A 62 -10.39 11.17 -13.46
CA TYR A 62 -9.57 12.33 -13.16
C TYR A 62 -8.59 12.68 -14.29
N GLY A 63 -8.81 12.16 -15.51
CA GLY A 63 -7.92 12.39 -16.65
C GLY A 63 -6.53 11.75 -16.45
N GLY A 64 -6.48 10.63 -15.73
CA GLY A 64 -5.28 9.85 -15.49
C GLY A 64 -4.40 10.34 -14.34
N ASP A 65 -4.84 11.33 -13.56
CA ASP A 65 -4.01 11.91 -12.49
C ASP A 65 -3.85 10.97 -11.30
N LEU A 66 -2.60 10.66 -10.96
CA LEU A 66 -2.21 9.84 -9.81
C LEU A 66 -1.89 10.69 -8.57
N GLY A 67 -1.86 12.02 -8.71
CA GLY A 67 -1.39 12.90 -7.64
C GLY A 67 0.11 12.74 -7.38
N TYR A 68 0.55 13.13 -6.18
CA TYR A 68 1.97 13.08 -5.80
C TYR A 68 2.33 11.73 -5.20
N PHE A 69 3.29 11.04 -5.82
CA PHE A 69 3.82 9.76 -5.36
C PHE A 69 5.36 9.77 -5.32
N THR A 70 5.90 8.81 -4.59
CA THR A 70 7.33 8.52 -4.46
C THR A 70 7.67 7.23 -5.23
N ALA A 71 8.94 7.04 -5.56
CA ALA A 71 9.40 5.86 -6.29
C ALA A 71 8.94 4.49 -5.72
N PRO A 72 8.91 4.25 -4.39
CA PRO A 72 8.44 2.97 -3.84
C PRO A 72 6.92 2.78 -3.82
N GLU A 73 6.12 3.81 -4.12
CA GLU A 73 4.65 3.71 -4.11
C GLU A 73 4.08 3.09 -5.39
N MET A 74 4.87 3.00 -6.47
CA MET A 74 4.47 2.45 -7.77
C MET A 74 5.38 1.30 -8.19
N VAL A 75 4.96 0.52 -9.20
CA VAL A 75 5.77 -0.58 -9.73
C VAL A 75 7.13 -0.07 -10.26
N PRO A 76 8.23 -0.82 -10.10
CA PRO A 76 9.58 -0.35 -10.40
C PRO A 76 9.75 0.16 -11.83
N GLU A 77 9.15 -0.51 -12.81
CA GLU A 77 9.20 -0.11 -14.22
C GLU A 77 8.52 1.24 -14.46
N PHE A 78 7.36 1.46 -13.83
CA PHE A 78 6.61 2.71 -13.91
C PHE A 78 7.37 3.86 -13.24
N SER A 79 7.81 3.66 -12.00
CA SER A 79 8.59 4.66 -11.26
C SER A 79 9.85 5.05 -12.01
N LYS A 80 10.62 4.06 -12.49
CA LYS A 80 11.86 4.35 -13.22
C LYS A 80 11.61 5.19 -14.46
N ALA A 81 10.55 4.92 -15.21
CA ALA A 81 10.18 5.73 -16.36
C ALA A 81 9.70 7.13 -15.96
N ALA A 82 8.81 7.24 -14.97
CA ALA A 82 8.25 8.52 -14.51
C ALA A 82 9.33 9.46 -13.94
N PHE A 83 10.24 8.94 -13.11
CA PHE A 83 11.34 9.71 -12.50
C PHE A 83 12.46 10.06 -13.50
N ALA A 84 12.55 9.35 -14.63
CA ALA A 84 13.47 9.69 -15.72
C ALA A 84 12.94 10.83 -16.61
N LEU A 85 11.66 11.19 -16.50
CA LEU A 85 11.07 12.29 -17.27
C LEU A 85 11.35 13.65 -16.64
N GLU A 86 11.36 14.67 -17.50
CA GLU A 86 11.30 16.07 -17.10
C GLU A 86 9.86 16.54 -16.98
N ALA A 87 9.60 17.54 -16.13
CA ALA A 87 8.25 18.06 -15.93
C ALA A 87 7.67 18.58 -17.25
N GLY A 88 6.43 18.21 -17.55
CA GLY A 88 5.73 18.49 -18.80
C GLY A 88 5.99 17.47 -19.92
N LYS A 89 6.91 16.52 -19.76
CA LYS A 89 7.21 15.50 -20.79
C LYS A 89 6.32 14.26 -20.65
N ILE A 90 6.15 13.57 -21.77
CA ILE A 90 5.43 12.31 -21.91
C ILE A 90 6.45 11.19 -22.17
N SER A 91 6.29 10.05 -21.51
CA SER A 91 7.10 8.85 -21.72
C SER A 91 6.67 8.09 -22.95
N LYS A 92 7.59 7.27 -23.46
CA LYS A 92 7.22 6.15 -24.33
C LYS A 92 6.32 5.16 -23.57
N PRO A 93 5.54 4.31 -24.26
CA PRO A 93 4.80 3.22 -23.65
C PRO A 93 5.69 2.34 -22.76
N VAL A 94 5.33 2.20 -21.50
CA VAL A 94 6.03 1.40 -20.49
C VAL A 94 5.21 0.14 -20.22
N LYS A 95 5.82 -1.02 -20.46
CA LYS A 95 5.18 -2.30 -20.13
C LYS A 95 5.34 -2.60 -18.64
N THR A 96 4.25 -2.99 -18.00
CA THR A 96 4.19 -3.49 -16.62
C THR A 96 3.37 -4.78 -16.57
N GLU A 97 3.20 -5.34 -15.38
CA GLU A 97 2.29 -6.47 -15.13
C GLU A 97 0.80 -6.15 -15.41
N PHE A 98 0.40 -4.87 -15.39
CA PHE A 98 -0.98 -4.45 -15.64
C PHE A 98 -1.28 -4.17 -17.11
N GLY A 99 -0.25 -4.03 -17.95
CA GLY A 99 -0.38 -3.70 -19.37
C GLY A 99 0.63 -2.65 -19.81
N TRP A 100 0.18 -1.68 -20.59
CA TRP A 100 1.01 -0.61 -21.14
C TRP A 100 0.60 0.74 -20.58
N HIS A 101 1.57 1.46 -20.02
CA HIS A 101 1.37 2.77 -19.42
C HIS A 101 2.03 3.85 -20.26
N ILE A 102 1.29 4.91 -20.56
CA ILE A 102 1.85 6.16 -21.07
C ILE A 102 1.83 7.15 -19.92
N ILE A 103 2.98 7.73 -19.59
CA ILE A 103 3.15 8.54 -18.39
C ILE A 103 3.43 9.97 -18.81
N LYS A 104 2.74 10.94 -18.22
CA LYS A 104 3.05 12.36 -18.37
C LYS A 104 3.45 12.92 -17.01
N LEU A 105 4.66 13.44 -16.90
CA LEU A 105 5.09 14.12 -15.70
C LEU A 105 4.49 15.53 -15.69
N GLU A 106 3.72 15.87 -14.67
CA GLU A 106 3.13 17.21 -14.54
C GLU A 106 4.02 18.11 -13.69
N ASP A 107 4.48 17.61 -12.54
CA ASP A 107 5.29 18.40 -11.61
C ASP A 107 6.25 17.50 -10.80
N ARG A 108 7.33 18.11 -10.30
CA ARG A 108 8.34 17.46 -9.47
C ARG A 108 8.67 18.38 -8.29
N LYS A 109 8.52 17.87 -7.07
CA LYS A 109 8.87 18.60 -5.86
C LYS A 109 9.63 17.72 -4.88
N LYS A 110 10.48 18.33 -4.06
CA LYS A 110 11.07 17.65 -2.91
C LYS A 110 9.99 17.43 -1.85
N GLY A 111 10.09 16.34 -1.09
CA GLY A 111 9.17 16.11 0.00
C GLY A 111 9.23 17.26 1.01
N ALA A 112 8.07 17.68 1.49
CA ALA A 112 7.98 18.66 2.56
C ALA A 112 7.86 17.90 3.87
N ALA A 113 8.86 18.03 4.75
CA ALA A 113 8.75 17.50 6.10
C ALA A 113 7.62 18.25 6.84
N GLN A 114 6.78 17.50 7.55
CA GLN A 114 5.72 18.10 8.36
C GLN A 114 6.35 18.88 9.54
N PRO A 115 5.67 19.92 10.06
CA PRO A 115 6.16 20.67 11.21
C PRO A 115 6.37 19.75 12.42
N TYR A 116 7.47 19.95 13.16
CA TYR A 116 7.81 19.16 14.34
C TYR A 116 6.64 19.02 15.32
N ASP A 117 5.88 20.09 15.53
CA ASP A 117 4.75 20.12 16.46
C ASP A 117 3.64 19.12 16.09
N GLN A 118 3.37 18.94 14.79
CA GLN A 118 2.34 18.01 14.30
C GLN A 118 2.79 16.55 14.41
N VAL A 119 4.08 16.27 14.21
CA VAL A 119 4.61 14.90 14.22
C VAL A 119 5.19 14.47 15.57
N LYS A 120 5.44 15.39 16.51
CA LYS A 120 5.99 15.09 17.85
C LYS A 120 5.15 14.03 18.57
N ALA A 121 3.82 14.14 18.52
CA ALA A 121 2.91 13.19 19.16
C ALA A 121 2.96 11.80 18.50
N ALA A 122 2.99 11.76 17.16
CA ALA A 122 3.11 10.51 16.40
C ALA A 122 4.45 9.81 16.66
N ILE A 123 5.56 10.56 16.62
CA ILE A 123 6.92 10.06 16.87
C ILE A 123 7.05 9.57 18.32
N ARG A 124 6.51 10.31 19.31
CA ARG A 124 6.47 9.86 20.72
C ARG A 124 5.73 8.53 20.83
N ASN A 125 4.55 8.40 20.23
CA ASN A 125 3.75 7.17 20.30
C ASN A 125 4.45 5.99 19.59
N ALA A 126 5.15 6.24 18.47
CA ALA A 126 5.95 5.25 17.78
C ALA A 126 7.13 4.79 18.66
N LEU A 127 7.90 5.72 19.22
CA LEU A 127 9.01 5.44 20.13
C LEU A 127 8.58 4.68 21.38
N VAL A 128 7.46 5.06 22.00
CA VAL A 128 6.91 4.35 23.17
C VAL A 128 6.53 2.92 22.78
N ARG A 129 5.84 2.72 21.65
CA ARG A 129 5.50 1.37 21.16
C ARG A 129 6.74 0.53 20.88
N GLN A 130 7.75 1.12 20.24
CA GLN A 130 9.01 0.43 19.96
C GLN A 130 9.72 0.02 21.26
N LYS A 131 9.83 0.94 22.22
CA LYS A 131 10.50 0.67 23.51
C LYS A 131 9.73 -0.34 24.35
N VAL A 132 8.39 -0.34 24.29
CA VAL A 132 7.54 -1.38 24.89
C VAL A 132 7.75 -2.73 24.23
N GLN A 133 7.80 -2.81 22.89
CA GLN A 133 8.10 -4.06 22.19
C GLN A 133 9.49 -4.59 22.50
N GLU A 134 10.49 -3.72 22.56
CA GLU A 134 11.87 -4.07 22.91
C GLU A 134 11.98 -4.55 24.37
N THR A 135 11.32 -3.85 25.30
CA THR A 135 11.27 -4.27 26.73
C THR A 135 10.53 -5.60 26.89
N LEU A 136 9.46 -5.84 26.13
CA LEU A 136 8.74 -7.12 26.11
C LEU A 136 9.57 -8.24 25.48
N ALA A 137 10.36 -7.95 24.44
CA ALA A 137 11.30 -8.90 23.86
C ALA A 137 12.41 -9.25 24.86
N SER A 138 13.04 -8.24 25.49
CA SER A 138 14.07 -8.46 26.49
C SER A 138 13.55 -9.16 27.74
N LEU A 139 12.32 -8.85 28.20
CA LEU A 139 11.70 -9.56 29.32
C LEU A 139 11.35 -11.01 28.96
N ARG A 140 10.99 -11.31 27.70
CA ARG A 140 10.79 -12.69 27.23
C ARG A 140 12.10 -13.49 27.13
N ASP A 141 13.21 -12.84 26.78
CA ASP A 141 14.53 -13.50 26.76
C ASP A 141 15.12 -13.68 28.17
N VAL A 142 14.86 -12.75 29.09
CA VAL A 142 15.35 -12.83 30.48
C VAL A 142 14.46 -13.71 31.36
N ALA A 143 13.15 -13.69 31.15
CA ALA A 143 12.27 -14.68 31.75
C ALA A 143 12.45 -15.99 30.99
N LYS A 144 13.29 -16.87 31.53
CA LYS A 144 13.24 -18.31 31.23
C LYS A 144 11.80 -18.76 31.53
N VAL A 145 10.92 -18.73 30.54
CA VAL A 145 9.53 -19.18 30.68
C VAL A 145 9.58 -20.70 30.77
N GLU A 146 9.93 -21.21 31.95
CA GLU A 146 9.61 -22.58 32.32
C GLU A 146 8.10 -22.62 32.53
N ILE A 147 7.40 -23.19 31.55
CA ILE A 147 6.01 -23.57 31.67
C ILE A 147 5.94 -24.61 32.79
N ILE A 148 5.42 -24.23 33.96
CA ILE A 148 5.33 -25.07 35.17
C ILE A 148 4.13 -26.05 35.08
N ASP A 149 3.26 -25.94 34.08
CA ASP A 149 2.14 -26.87 33.87
C ASP A 149 2.38 -27.85 32.70
N GLU A 150 2.31 -29.14 33.01
CA GLU A 150 2.60 -30.27 32.11
C GLU A 150 1.68 -30.31 30.87
N ASP A 151 0.47 -29.73 30.98
CA ASP A 151 -0.52 -29.66 29.90
C ASP A 151 -0.16 -28.65 28.80
N LEU A 152 0.55 -27.57 29.13
CA LEU A 152 0.96 -26.55 28.14
C LEU A 152 2.19 -26.98 27.33
N LYS A 153 3.01 -27.93 27.82
CA LYS A 153 4.09 -28.55 27.02
C LYS A 153 3.54 -29.38 25.87
N LYS A 154 2.41 -30.06 26.06
CA LYS A 154 1.74 -30.82 24.99
C LYS A 154 1.16 -29.87 23.94
N VAL A 155 0.52 -28.79 24.36
CA VAL A 155 -0.01 -27.76 23.45
C VAL A 155 1.10 -27.05 22.67
N ALA A 156 2.22 -26.70 23.31
CA ALA A 156 3.36 -26.10 22.64
C ALA A 156 4.03 -27.07 21.64
N ALA A 157 4.22 -28.34 22.02
CA ALA A 157 4.77 -29.36 21.13
C ALA A 157 3.82 -29.69 19.95
N GLU A 158 2.50 -29.69 20.17
CA GLU A 158 1.50 -29.87 19.13
C GLU A 158 1.39 -28.64 18.22
N ALA A 159 1.45 -27.42 18.78
CA ALA A 159 1.45 -26.18 18.00
C ALA A 159 2.72 -26.06 17.14
N GLU A 160 3.88 -26.48 17.64
CA GLU A 160 5.12 -26.48 16.86
C GLU A 160 5.10 -27.55 15.76
N LYS A 161 4.54 -28.73 16.06
CA LYS A 161 4.35 -29.82 15.09
C LYS A 161 3.33 -29.44 14.00
N GLN A 162 2.24 -28.77 14.37
CA GLN A 162 1.24 -28.25 13.44
C GLN A 162 1.80 -27.08 12.62
N ARG A 163 2.57 -26.17 13.23
CA ARG A 163 3.22 -25.06 12.52
C ARG A 163 4.26 -25.56 11.54
N ARG A 164 5.04 -26.60 11.88
CA ARG A 164 6.00 -27.26 10.99
C ARG A 164 5.31 -28.05 9.87
N ALA A 165 4.20 -28.73 10.17
CA ALA A 165 3.39 -29.42 9.16
C ALA A 165 2.69 -28.43 8.20
N LEU A 166 2.25 -27.28 8.71
CA LEU A 166 1.69 -26.18 7.91
C LEU A 166 2.78 -25.53 7.05
N GLN A 167 3.99 -25.32 7.59
CA GLN A 167 5.14 -24.81 6.83
C GLN A 167 5.61 -25.77 5.74
N GLU A 168 5.60 -27.08 6.00
CA GLU A 168 5.91 -28.10 4.97
C GLU A 168 4.82 -28.19 3.91
N LYS A 169 3.53 -28.10 4.30
CA LYS A 169 2.42 -28.00 3.34
C LYS A 169 2.51 -26.73 2.50
N MET A 170 2.83 -25.59 3.10
CA MET A 170 3.02 -24.31 2.40
C MET A 170 4.25 -24.32 1.48
N LYS A 171 5.34 -25.00 1.87
CA LYS A 171 6.51 -25.20 1.00
C LYS A 171 6.22 -26.15 -0.17
N LYS A 172 5.45 -27.23 0.05
CA LYS A 172 5.00 -28.13 -1.03
C LYS A 172 3.97 -27.49 -1.95
N ALA A 173 3.17 -26.54 -1.45
CA ALA A 173 2.21 -25.77 -2.24
C ALA A 173 2.85 -24.66 -3.09
N ASN A 174 4.13 -24.30 -2.85
CA ASN A 174 4.83 -23.24 -3.59
C ASN A 174 5.90 -23.76 -4.57
N VAL A 175 5.86 -25.06 -4.92
CA VAL A 175 6.62 -25.62 -6.05
C VAL A 175 5.64 -26.37 -6.97
N GLY A 176 4.91 -25.58 -7.75
CA GLY A 176 3.90 -26.05 -8.71
C GLY A 176 3.12 -24.86 -9.27
N THR A 177 3.44 -24.50 -10.51
CA THR A 177 3.04 -23.34 -11.34
C THR A 177 1.51 -23.09 -11.49
N PRO A 178 1.08 -21.99 -12.16
CA PRO A 178 -0.04 -21.11 -11.77
C PRO A 178 -1.31 -21.35 -12.61
N GLY A 179 -2.41 -20.69 -12.26
CA GLY A 179 -3.61 -20.53 -13.10
C GLY A 179 -4.78 -20.05 -12.25
N GLU A 180 -5.28 -18.81 -12.45
CA GLU A 180 -6.40 -18.50 -13.36
C GLU A 180 -7.63 -19.39 -13.09
N GLY A 181 -8.82 -18.92 -12.78
CA GLY A 181 -9.34 -17.57 -12.64
C GLY A 181 -10.83 -17.65 -12.26
N THR A 182 -11.26 -16.72 -11.41
CA THR A 182 -12.51 -15.95 -11.51
C THR A 182 -13.86 -16.73 -11.51
N PRO A 183 -15.04 -16.06 -11.47
CA PRO A 183 -15.76 -15.78 -10.22
C PRO A 183 -17.28 -16.15 -10.29
N ALA A 184 -18.01 -15.71 -9.26
CA ALA A 184 -19.44 -15.33 -9.26
C ALA A 184 -20.48 -16.45 -9.49
N ASP A 185 -21.46 -16.59 -8.58
CA ASP A 185 -22.80 -15.99 -8.74
C ASP A 185 -23.74 -16.39 -7.56
N ALA A 186 -24.74 -15.54 -7.32
CA ALA A 186 -26.04 -15.75 -6.65
C ALA A 186 -26.10 -16.39 -5.24
N ALA A 187 -26.50 -15.69 -4.16
CA ALA A 187 -27.78 -15.02 -3.85
C ALA A 187 -28.85 -15.93 -3.17
N GLY A 188 -29.41 -15.41 -2.06
CA GLY A 188 -30.67 -15.82 -1.42
C GLY A 188 -30.53 -16.97 -0.41
N GLY A 189 -31.10 -16.97 0.79
CA GLY A 189 -32.02 -16.08 1.46
C GLY A 189 -32.60 -16.81 2.68
N ASP A 190 -33.13 -16.01 3.62
CA ASP A 190 -34.10 -16.35 4.67
C ASP A 190 -33.68 -17.18 5.90
N GLY A 191 -34.20 -16.79 7.08
CA GLY A 191 -34.19 -17.63 8.27
C GLY A 191 -33.92 -16.98 9.64
N SER A 192 -34.75 -16.01 10.04
CA SER A 192 -35.29 -15.82 11.40
C SER A 192 -34.46 -16.18 12.67
N GLY A 193 -34.17 -15.18 13.51
CA GLY A 193 -33.71 -15.41 14.89
C GLY A 193 -33.70 -14.15 15.76
N LYS A 194 -34.80 -13.95 16.50
CA LYS A 194 -35.09 -12.86 17.46
C LYS A 194 -33.93 -12.50 18.41
N GLY A 195 -33.85 -11.20 18.74
CA GLY A 195 -33.07 -10.68 19.87
C GLY A 195 -33.21 -9.16 20.01
N ASP A 196 -34.42 -8.71 20.34
CA ASP A 196 -34.68 -7.37 20.86
C ASP A 196 -33.70 -7.02 21.98
N LEU A 197 -32.92 -5.96 21.81
CA LEU A 197 -32.35 -5.23 22.94
C LEU A 197 -32.41 -3.73 22.64
N LEU A 198 -33.46 -3.12 23.18
CA LEU A 198 -33.69 -1.69 23.26
C LEU A 198 -32.51 -0.99 23.93
N ILE A 199 -31.98 0.04 23.27
CA ILE A 199 -31.14 1.07 23.86
C ILE A 199 -32.09 2.21 24.25
N PRO A 200 -32.27 2.56 25.54
CA PRO A 200 -32.93 3.81 25.89
C PRO A 200 -31.97 4.98 25.65
N GLU A 201 -32.34 5.84 24.70
CA GLU A 201 -31.90 7.24 24.66
C GLU A 201 -32.46 7.95 25.90
N ASP A 202 -31.59 8.47 26.76
CA ASP A 202 -31.97 9.54 27.68
C ASP A 202 -31.12 10.76 27.34
N GLY A 203 -31.72 11.63 26.53
CA GLY A 203 -31.38 13.03 26.49
C GLY A 203 -32.18 13.75 27.57
N SER A 204 -31.49 14.43 28.47
CA SER A 204 -32.11 15.51 29.25
C SER A 204 -31.13 16.66 29.38
N SER A 205 -31.44 17.73 28.65
CA SER A 205 -31.06 19.09 28.99
C SER A 205 -32.02 19.60 30.04
N ASN A 206 -31.52 20.08 31.18
CA ASN A 206 -31.88 21.38 31.78
C ASN A 206 -30.92 21.72 32.92
#